data_AF-A0A916LD43-F1
#
_entry.id   AF-A0A916LD43-F1
#
_cell.length_a   1.000
_cell.length_b   1.000
_cell.length_c   1.000
_cell.angle_alpha   90.00
_cell.angle_beta   90.00
_cell.angle_gamma   90.00
#
_symmetry.space_group_name_H-M   'P 1'
#
loop_
_entity.id
_entity.type
_entity.pdbx_description
1 polymer ?
#
loop_
_entity_poly.entity_id
_entity_poly.type
_entity_poly.pdbx_seq_one_letter_code
_entity_poly.pdbx_strand_id
1 'polypeptide(L)' 'MDYICAEAPLFLDTPAILGVPSSLNCYHQSLPLAEMLYARGSGLRASRNQGHAIVTPDGSPAE' A
#
# COMPACT_ATOMS: atom_id res chain seq x y z
N MET A 1 6.84 -17.07 3.25
CA MET A 1 5.73 -16.63 2.38
C MET A 1 4.54 -16.15 3.20
N ASP A 2 4.21 -16.82 4.31
CA ASP A 2 3.07 -16.48 5.18
C ASP A 2 3.03 -15.03 5.64
N TYR A 3 4.18 -14.43 5.97
CA TYR A 3 4.27 -13.01 6.33
C TYR A 3 3.74 -12.10 5.21
N ILE A 4 4.22 -12.30 3.99
CA ILE A 4 3.81 -11.50 2.82
C ILE A 4 2.33 -11.74 2.50
N CYS A 5 1.87 -12.98 2.61
CA CYS A 5 0.46 -13.31 2.40
C CYS A 5 -0.43 -12.67 3.47
N ALA A 6 0.04 -12.56 4.71
CA ALA A 6 -0.70 -11.92 5.80
C ALA A 6 -0.77 -10.40 5.63
N GLU A 7 0.26 -9.76 5.07
CA GLU A 7 0.25 -8.31 4.81
C GLU A 7 -0.46 -7.92 3.51
N ALA A 8 -0.49 -8.80 2.51
CA ALA A 8 -1.07 -8.51 1.20
C ALA A 8 -2.47 -7.87 1.23
N PRO A 9 -3.41 -8.27 2.11
CA PRO A 9 -4.71 -7.61 2.22
C PRO A 9 -4.62 -6.10 2.49
N LEU A 10 -3.64 -5.64 3.26
CA LEU A 10 -3.43 -4.22 3.57
C LEU A 10 -2.93 -3.43 2.37
N PHE A 11 -2.23 -4.07 1.42
CA PHE A 11 -1.86 -3.45 0.15
C PHE A 11 -2.99 -3.47 -0.88
N LEU A 12 -3.94 -4.39 -0.74
CA LEU A 12 -5.01 -4.61 -1.72
C LEU A 12 -6.26 -3.81 -1.42
N ASP A 13 -6.78 -3.87 -0.18
CA ASP A 13 -8.09 -3.30 0.13
C ASP A 13 -8.26 -2.95 1.62
N THR A 14 -7.32 -2.16 2.17
CA THR A 14 -7.49 -1.58 3.51
C THR A 14 -8.82 -0.83 3.68
N PRO A 15 -9.38 -0.11 2.67
CA PRO A 15 -10.70 0.50 2.78
C PRO A 15 -11.79 -0.46 3.25
N ALA A 16 -11.89 -1.65 2.64
CA ALA A 16 -12.87 -2.64 3.03
C ALA A 16 -12.58 -3.27 4.40
N ILE A 17 -11.30 -3.50 4.72
CA ILE A 17 -10.88 -4.11 6.00
C ILE A 17 -11.20 -3.19 7.19
N LEU A 18 -10.94 -1.89 7.04
CA LEU A 18 -11.11 -0.91 8.11
C LEU A 18 -12.44 -0.14 8.04
N GLY A 19 -13.25 -0.33 7.00
CA GLY A 19 -14.52 0.38 6.82
C GLY A 19 -14.36 1.87 6.52
N VAL A 20 -13.30 2.26 5.81
CA VAL A 20 -12.98 3.67 5.48
C VAL A 20 -13.18 3.96 3.98
N PRO A 21 -13.49 5.21 3.57
CA PRO A 21 -13.78 5.51 2.17
C PRO A 21 -12.55 5.43 1.25
N SER A 22 -11.34 5.59 1.79
CA SER A 22 -10.07 5.42 1.09
C SER A 22 -8.93 5.18 2.08
N SER A 23 -7.81 4.64 1.58
CA SER A 23 -6.61 4.38 2.39
C SER A 23 -5.34 4.57 1.55
N LEU A 24 -4.26 4.97 2.23
CA LEU A 24 -2.92 5.09 1.67
C LEU A 24 -1.95 4.31 2.55
N ASN A 25 -1.31 3.28 2.00
CA ASN A 25 -0.24 2.57 2.69
C ASN A 25 1.08 3.31 2.51
N CYS A 26 1.66 3.82 3.60
CA CYS A 26 2.91 4.60 3.59
C CYS A 26 4.10 3.72 3.93
N TYR A 27 5.14 3.77 3.10
CA TYR A 27 6.36 3.00 3.32
C TYR A 27 7.60 3.82 2.95
N HIS A 28 8.76 3.51 3.54
CA HIS A 28 9.98 4.29 3.34
C HIS A 28 10.87 3.77 2.20
N GLN A 29 10.51 2.65 1.60
CA GLN A 29 11.22 2.02 0.48
C GLN A 29 10.25 1.54 -0.59
N SER A 30 10.71 1.45 -1.84
CA SER A 30 9.93 0.78 -2.88
C SER A 30 9.82 -0.72 -2.59
N LEU A 31 8.61 -1.26 -2.75
CA LEU A 31 8.33 -2.69 -2.63
C LEU A 31 7.93 -3.24 -4.00
N PRO A 32 8.61 -4.26 -4.55
CA PRO A 32 8.26 -4.85 -5.84
C PRO A 32 6.80 -5.34 -5.91
N LEU A 33 6.25 -5.80 -4.78
CA LEU A 33 4.85 -6.17 -4.66
C LEU A 33 3.92 -4.97 -4.87
N ALA A 34 4.23 -3.82 -4.27
CA ALA A 34 3.44 -2.60 -4.46
C ALA A 34 3.48 -2.16 -5.93
N GLU A 35 4.66 -2.12 -6.55
CA GLU A 35 4.78 -1.80 -7.99
C GLU A 35 3.89 -2.70 -8.85
N MET A 36 3.86 -4.01 -8.59
CA MET A 36 3.00 -4.94 -9.33
C MET A 36 1.50 -4.69 -9.10
N LEU A 37 1.08 -4.38 -7.86
CA LEU A 37 -0.33 -4.21 -7.49
C LEU A 37 -0.93 -2.90 -8.00
N TYR A 38 -0.11 -1.84 -8.09
CA TYR A 38 -0.53 -0.51 -8.54
C TYR A 38 -0.18 -0.21 -10.01
N ALA A 39 0.56 -1.08 -10.70
CA ALA A 39 0.80 -0.97 -12.13
C ALA A 39 -0.47 -1.18 -12.98
N ARG A 40 -0.49 -0.59 -14.17
CA ARG A 40 -1.54 -0.83 -15.18
C ARG A 40 -1.35 -2.22 -15.80
N GLY A 41 -2.33 -3.10 -15.63
CA GLY A 41 -2.34 -4.43 -16.29
C GLY A 41 -3.47 -5.32 -15.77
N SER A 42 -3.62 -6.52 -16.35
CA SER A 42 -4.57 -7.54 -15.90
C SER A 42 -4.05 -8.31 -14.67
N GLY A 43 -4.96 -8.88 -13.87
CA GLY A 43 -4.63 -9.68 -12.68
C GLY A 43 -5.00 -8.99 -11.36
N LEU A 44 -4.39 -9.42 -10.27
CA LEU A 44 -4.65 -8.91 -8.92
C LEU A 44 -4.21 -7.43 -8.80
N ARG A 45 -5.11 -6.56 -8.34
CA ARG A 45 -4.88 -5.12 -8.21
C ARG A 45 -5.43 -4.60 -6.90
N ALA A 46 -4.84 -3.51 -6.43
CA ALA A 46 -5.41 -2.74 -5.34
C ALA A 46 -6.80 -2.23 -5.73
N SER A 47 -7.70 -2.15 -4.74
CA SER A 47 -9.02 -1.57 -4.91
C SER A 47 -8.91 -0.11 -5.33
N ARG A 48 -9.95 0.41 -5.99
CA ARG A 48 -9.92 1.74 -6.62
C ARG A 48 -9.64 2.89 -5.63
N ASN A 49 -9.87 2.64 -4.34
CA ASN A 49 -9.76 3.59 -3.24
C ASN A 49 -8.57 3.29 -2.31
N GLN A 50 -7.74 2.32 -2.68
CA GLN A 50 -6.49 1.98 -2.00
C GLN A 50 -5.31 2.55 -2.81
N GLY A 51 -4.38 3.21 -2.12
CA GLY A 51 -3.13 3.72 -2.71
C GLY A 51 -1.89 3.29 -1.93
N HIS A 52 -0.72 3.61 -2.47
CA HIS A 52 0.57 3.43 -1.81
C HIS A 52 1.47 4.64 -2.04
N ALA A 53 2.16 5.07 -0.99
CA ALA A 53 3.10 6.17 -1.03
C ALA A 53 4.46 5.75 -0.47
N ILE A 54 5.50 6.09 -1.22
CA ILE A 54 6.87 6.04 -0.72
C ILE A 54 7.16 7.39 -0.07
N VAL A 55 7.45 7.37 1.22
CA VAL A 55 7.67 8.57 2.03
C VAL A 55 9.11 8.62 2.53
N THR A 56 9.72 9.80 2.46
CA THR A 56 11.05 10.06 3.00
C THR A 56 10.92 11.20 4.01
N PRO A 57 11.57 11.11 5.18
CA PRO A 57 11.64 12.23 6.11
C PRO A 57 12.16 13.48 5.40
N ASP A 58 11.61 14.65 5.74
CA ASP A 58 11.99 15.95 5.17
C ASP A 58 13.32 16.50 5.75
N GLY A 59 13.88 15.82 6.76
CA GLY A 59 15.10 16.22 7.45
C GLY A 59 14.88 17.26 8.56
N SER A 60 13.64 17.69 8.79
CA SER A 60 13.28 18.51 9.94
C SER A 60 13.36 17.67 11.23
N PRO A 61 13.84 18.21 12.36
CA PRO A 61 13.79 17.50 13.63
C PRO A 61 12.32 17.19 14.00
N ALA A 62 12.07 15.98 14.50
CA ALA A 62 10.76 15.63 15.03
C ALA A 62 10.49 16.48 16.29
N GLU A 63 9.43 17.28 16.25
CA GLU A 63 8.95 18.12 17.36
C GLU A 63 8.50 17.29 18.57
#